data_AF-A0A8J5QQ38-F1
#
_entry.id   AF-A0A8J5QQ38-F1
#
_cell.length_a   1.000
_cell.length_b   1.000
_cell.length_c   1.000
_cell.angle_alpha   90.00
_cell.angle_beta   90.00
_cell.angle_gamma   90.00
#
_symmetry.space_group_name_H-M   'P 1'
#
loop_
_entity.id
_entity.type
_entity.pdbx_description
1 polymer ?
#
loop_
_entity_poly.entity_id
_entity_poly.type
_entity_poly.pdbx_seq_one_letter_code
_entity_poly.pdbx_strand_id
1 'polypeptide(L)'
;MDLMTIDYNSYPNLTELEAKVLTEYQKINNLILQLNDEVLKLTHESFDKEDKCNSHQLKDNLRNLEEKFVLVDRLFKTSVYSLYLDRNEVDDKNQEDEQDYENELQSDNY
;
A
#
# COMPACT_ATOMS: atom_id res chain seq x y z
N MET A 1 28.48 -34.92 3.80
CA MET A 1 27.52 -35.57 2.89
C MET A 1 26.29 -34.70 2.86
N ASP A 2 25.89 -34.25 1.68
CA ASP A 2 24.66 -33.47 1.53
C ASP A 2 23.49 -34.46 1.50
N LEU A 3 22.66 -34.44 2.56
CA LEU A 3 21.51 -35.33 2.69
C LEU A 3 20.50 -35.17 1.54
N MET A 4 20.60 -34.07 0.78
CA MET A 4 19.68 -33.74 -0.30
C MET A 4 19.99 -34.42 -1.65
N THR A 5 21.14 -35.09 -1.78
CA THR A 5 21.58 -35.70 -3.05
C THR A 5 21.94 -37.19 -2.95
N ILE A 6 21.59 -37.84 -1.83
CA ILE A 6 21.87 -39.26 -1.62
C ILE A 6 20.97 -40.10 -2.53
N ASP A 7 21.55 -41.00 -3.32
CA ASP A 7 20.81 -42.02 -4.06
C ASP A 7 20.61 -43.26 -3.19
N TYR A 8 19.41 -43.42 -2.64
CA TYR A 8 19.10 -44.53 -1.74
C TYR A 8 18.95 -45.89 -2.46
N ASN A 9 18.92 -45.91 -3.80
CA ASN A 9 18.77 -47.15 -4.58
C ASN A 9 20.09 -47.91 -4.76
N SER A 10 21.23 -47.24 -4.56
CA SER A 10 22.57 -47.83 -4.70
C SER A 10 23.12 -48.41 -3.39
N TYR A 11 22.33 -48.41 -2.31
CA TYR A 11 22.72 -48.95 -1.02
C TYR A 11 22.30 -50.42 -0.86
N PRO A 12 23.26 -51.36 -0.73
CA PRO A 12 22.98 -52.80 -0.71
C PRO A 12 22.26 -53.28 0.57
N ASN A 13 22.20 -52.43 1.61
CA ASN A 13 21.61 -52.76 2.91
C ASN A 13 20.18 -52.26 3.08
N LEU A 14 19.63 -51.57 2.08
CA LEU A 14 18.26 -51.06 2.12
C LEU A 14 17.34 -52.00 1.36
N THR A 15 16.20 -52.33 1.97
CA THR A 15 15.12 -53.00 1.22
C THR A 15 14.54 -52.03 0.19
N GLU A 16 13.97 -52.57 -0.89
CA GLU A 16 13.38 -51.76 -1.97
C GLU A 16 12.32 -50.77 -1.45
N LEU A 17 11.55 -51.18 -0.45
CA LEU A 17 10.55 -50.33 0.20
C LEU A 17 11.20 -49.19 1.00
N GLU A 18 12.24 -49.48 1.78
CA GLU A 18 12.95 -48.46 2.56
C GLU A 18 13.66 -47.44 1.67
N ALA A 19 14.29 -47.88 0.58
CA ALA A 19 14.90 -47.01 -0.41
C ALA A 19 13.87 -46.06 -1.04
N LYS A 20 12.68 -46.58 -1.38
CA LYS A 20 11.58 -45.79 -1.94
C LYS A 20 11.04 -44.77 -0.92
N VAL A 21 10.82 -45.18 0.32
CA VAL A 21 10.32 -44.30 1.39
C VAL A 21 11.33 -43.18 1.70
N LEU A 22 12.62 -43.50 1.79
CA LEU A 22 13.68 -42.50 2.02
C LEU A 22 13.81 -41.52 0.86
N THR A 23 13.67 -41.99 -0.37
CA THR A 23 13.66 -41.12 -1.56
C THR A 23 12.48 -40.16 -1.54
N GLU A 24 11.28 -40.61 -1.14
CA GLU A 24 10.12 -39.74 -0.99
C GLU A 24 10.28 -38.72 0.15
N TYR A 25 10.83 -39.13 1.30
CA TYR A 25 11.16 -38.19 2.38
C TYR A 25 12.19 -37.14 1.96
N GLN A 26 13.19 -37.51 1.17
CA GLN A 26 14.17 -36.58 0.62
C GLN A 26 13.52 -35.58 -0.34
N LYS A 27 12.59 -36.01 -1.20
CA LYS A 27 11.82 -35.10 -2.07
C LYS A 27 10.99 -34.12 -1.24
N ILE A 28 10.31 -34.59 -0.21
CA ILE A 28 9.51 -33.75 0.68
C ILE A 28 10.40 -32.74 1.40
N ASN A 29 11.56 -33.17 1.91
CA ASN A 29 12.49 -32.29 2.61
C ASN A 29 13.06 -31.21 1.67
N ASN A 30 13.39 -31.56 0.43
CA ASN A 30 13.79 -30.60 -0.60
C ASN A 30 12.68 -29.59 -0.91
N LEU A 31 11.43 -30.05 -1.04
CA LEU A 31 10.28 -29.18 -1.27
C LEU A 31 10.04 -28.22 -0.09
N ILE A 32 10.17 -28.72 1.14
CA ILE A 32 10.04 -27.90 2.36
C ILE A 32 11.14 -26.84 2.40
N LEU A 33 12.39 -27.17 2.07
CA LEU A 33 13.46 -26.17 2.00
C LEU A 33 13.20 -25.13 0.90
N GLN A 34 12.76 -25.55 -0.29
CA GLN A 34 12.41 -24.61 -1.36
C GLN A 34 11.28 -23.67 -0.97
N LEU A 35 10.23 -24.20 -0.34
CA LEU A 35 9.11 -23.40 0.17
C LEU A 35 9.58 -22.46 1.28
N ASN A 36 10.45 -22.92 2.19
CA ASN A 36 11.01 -22.06 3.23
C ASN A 36 11.85 -20.93 2.64
N ASP A 37 12.70 -21.22 1.65
CA ASP A 37 13.48 -20.22 0.93
C ASP A 37 12.58 -19.21 0.18
N GLU A 38 11.51 -19.68 -0.44
CA GLU A 38 10.55 -18.82 -1.13
C GLU A 38 9.76 -17.95 -0.15
N VAL A 39 9.31 -18.51 0.97
CA VAL A 39 8.67 -17.77 2.06
C VAL A 39 9.64 -16.75 2.64
N LEU A 40 10.89 -17.10 2.87
CA LEU A 40 11.92 -16.18 3.36
C LEU A 40 12.16 -15.04 2.36
N LYS A 41 12.26 -15.32 1.05
CA LYS A 41 12.35 -14.28 0.01
C LYS A 41 11.15 -13.33 0.01
N LEU A 42 9.97 -13.81 0.36
CA LEU A 42 8.74 -13.01 0.42
C LEU A 42 8.59 -12.24 1.74
N THR A 43 9.07 -12.81 2.85
CA THR A 43 8.75 -12.34 4.21
C THR A 43 9.90 -11.65 4.93
N HIS A 44 11.16 -11.94 4.61
CA HIS A 44 12.29 -11.34 5.34
C HIS A 44 13.36 -10.75 4.43
N GLU A 45 13.66 -9.49 4.76
CA GLU A 45 14.94 -8.81 4.66
C GLU A 45 16.09 -9.77 4.37
N SER A 46 16.57 -9.73 3.12
CA SER A 46 17.92 -10.14 2.78
C SER A 46 18.86 -9.62 3.87
N PHE A 47 19.55 -10.54 4.54
CA PHE A 47 20.68 -10.23 5.42
C PHE A 47 21.83 -9.53 4.68
N ASP A 48 21.72 -9.36 3.36
CA ASP A 48 22.59 -8.56 2.53
C ASP A 48 22.07 -7.13 2.37
N LYS A 49 22.87 -6.22 2.91
CA LYS A 49 22.68 -4.77 3.04
C LYS A 49 22.43 -3.97 1.75
N GLU A 50 22.12 -4.58 0.61
CA GLU A 50 22.05 -3.83 -0.66
C GLU A 50 20.80 -4.05 -1.51
N ASP A 51 20.05 -5.15 -1.34
CA ASP A 51 18.82 -5.35 -2.12
C ASP A 51 17.57 -5.21 -1.27
N LYS A 52 16.86 -4.12 -1.59
CA LYS A 52 15.75 -3.53 -0.86
C LYS A 52 14.56 -4.49 -0.80
N CYS A 53 14.13 -4.74 0.44
CA CYS A 53 12.93 -5.44 0.82
C CYS A 53 11.68 -4.86 0.12
N ASN A 54 11.15 -5.55 -0.89
CA ASN A 54 10.03 -5.08 -1.70
C ASN A 54 8.73 -4.88 -0.89
N SER A 55 8.44 -5.71 0.12
CA SER A 55 7.18 -5.64 0.86
C SER A 55 7.18 -4.57 1.94
N HIS A 56 8.28 -4.45 2.71
CA HIS A 56 8.41 -3.41 3.73
C HIS A 56 8.56 -2.03 3.09
N GLN A 57 9.40 -1.91 2.05
CA GLN A 57 9.52 -0.66 1.31
C GLN A 57 8.21 -0.27 0.63
N LEU A 58 7.44 -1.23 0.09
CA LEU A 58 6.12 -0.94 -0.44
C LEU A 58 5.17 -0.43 0.63
N LYS A 59 5.16 -1.03 1.82
CA LYS A 59 4.36 -0.57 2.95
C LYS A 59 4.73 0.86 3.35
N ASP A 60 6.02 1.17 3.48
CA ASP A 60 6.49 2.51 3.84
C ASP A 60 6.17 3.53 2.74
N ASN A 61 6.31 3.15 1.47
CA ASN A 61 5.91 3.99 0.34
C ASN A 61 4.42 4.28 0.35
N LEU A 62 3.58 3.27 0.62
CA LEU A 62 2.13 3.45 0.74
C LEU A 62 1.78 4.34 1.94
N ARG A 63 2.46 4.19 3.07
CA ARG A 63 2.26 5.05 4.25
C ARG A 63 2.64 6.50 3.95
N ASN A 64 3.79 6.73 3.34
CA ASN A 64 4.23 8.06 2.92
C ASN A 64 3.27 8.70 1.90
N LEU A 65 2.69 7.88 1.03
CA LEU A 65 1.71 8.35 0.04
C LEU A 65 0.38 8.72 0.70
N GLU A 66 -0.09 7.92 1.66
CA GLU A 66 -1.28 8.22 2.47
C GLU A 66 -1.13 9.57 3.18
N GLU A 67 0.00 9.81 3.86
CA GLU A 67 0.28 11.07 4.55
C GLU A 67 0.26 12.28 3.61
N LYS A 68 0.83 12.14 2.41
CA LYS A 68 0.82 13.20 1.39
C LYS A 68 -0.57 13.40 0.78
N PHE A 69 -1.37 12.35 0.65
CA PHE A 69 -2.72 12.44 0.09
C PHE A 69 -3.64 13.26 1.00
N VAL A 70 -3.48 13.16 2.33
CA VAL A 70 -4.20 14.01 3.29
C VAL A 70 -3.92 15.49 3.04
N LEU A 71 -2.69 15.86 2.67
CA LEU A 71 -2.36 17.24 2.33
C LEU A 71 -3.08 17.70 1.06
N VAL A 72 -3.11 16.85 0.02
CA VAL A 72 -3.82 17.14 -1.23
C VAL A 72 -5.33 17.29 -0.97
N ASP A 73 -5.94 16.39 -0.21
CA ASP A 73 -7.37 16.46 0.18
C ASP A 73 -7.66 17.75 0.96
N ARG A 74 -6.81 18.11 1.93
CA ARG A 74 -6.99 19.32 2.72
C ARG A 74 -6.84 20.59 1.89
N LEU A 75 -5.82 20.66 1.03
CA LEU A 75 -5.63 21.80 0.13
C LEU A 75 -6.79 21.93 -0.84
N PHE A 76 -7.25 20.81 -1.42
CA PHE A 76 -8.39 20.80 -2.32
C PHE A 76 -9.68 21.28 -1.62
N LYS A 77 -10.00 20.74 -0.44
CA LYS A 77 -11.15 21.20 0.35
C LYS A 77 -11.05 22.68 0.67
N THR A 78 -9.88 23.14 1.13
CA THR A 78 -9.68 24.56 1.47
C THR A 78 -9.93 25.45 0.25
N SER A 79 -9.35 25.12 -0.91
CA SER A 79 -9.57 25.87 -2.15
C SER A 79 -11.03 25.89 -2.59
N VAL A 80 -11.74 24.76 -2.46
CA VAL A 80 -13.18 24.68 -2.79
C VAL A 80 -14.02 25.50 -1.81
N TYR A 81 -13.74 25.42 -0.50
CA TYR A 81 -14.45 26.22 0.50
C TYR A 81 -14.19 27.71 0.31
N SER A 82 -12.96 28.13 0.00
CA SER A 82 -12.64 29.53 -0.32
C SER A 82 -13.42 30.02 -1.53
N LEU A 83 -13.46 29.26 -2.63
CA LEU A 83 -14.26 29.64 -3.80
C LEU A 83 -15.76 29.75 -3.51
N TYR A 84 -16.28 28.89 -2.63
CA TYR A 84 -17.70 28.93 -2.26
C TYR A 84 -18.02 30.09 -1.32
N LEU A 85 -17.15 30.39 -0.35
CA LEU A 85 -17.26 31.55 0.54
C LEU A 85 -17.14 32.85 -0.24
N ASP A 86 -16.13 32.97 -1.12
CA ASP A 86 -15.94 34.15 -1.97
C ASP A 86 -17.18 34.40 -2.85
N ARG A 87 -17.83 33.33 -3.32
CA ARG A 87 -19.07 33.44 -4.10
C ARG A 87 -20.27 33.89 -3.28
N ASN A 88 -20.42 33.36 -2.06
CA ASN A 88 -21.53 33.74 -1.17
C ASN A 88 -21.34 35.16 -0.60
N GLU A 89 -20.12 35.58 -0.30
CA GLU A 89 -19.85 36.96 0.15
C GLU A 89 -20.09 37.99 -0.96
N VAL A 90 -19.87 37.62 -2.23
CA VAL A 90 -20.19 38.48 -3.38
C VAL A 90 -21.70 38.52 -3.62
N ASP A 91 -22.41 37.41 -3.48
CA ASP A 91 -23.88 37.39 -3.61
C ASP A 91 -24.59 38.12 -2.45
N ASP A 92 -24.06 38.07 -1.21
CA ASP A 92 -24.61 38.83 -0.07
C ASP A 92 -24.35 40.35 -0.21
N LYS A 93 -23.15 40.77 -0.66
CA LYS A 93 -22.84 42.20 -0.89
C LYS A 93 -23.68 42.80 -2.02
N ASN A 94 -23.95 42.03 -3.08
CA ASN A 94 -24.81 42.49 -4.16
C ASN A 94 -26.28 42.66 -3.72
N GLN A 95 -26.75 41.90 -2.72
CA GLN A 95 -28.10 42.05 -2.17
C GLN A 95 -28.22 43.23 -1.19
N GLU A 96 -27.17 43.55 -0.43
CA GLU A 96 -27.14 44.74 0.43
C GLU A 96 -27.06 46.03 -0.41
N ASP A 97 -26.27 46.04 -1.49
CA ASP A 97 -26.18 47.18 -2.40
C ASP A 97 -27.51 47.41 -3.15
N GLU A 98 -28.21 46.36 -3.62
CA GLU A 98 -29.52 46.51 -4.29
C GLU A 98 -30.63 47.05 -3.36
N GLN A 99 -30.59 46.73 -2.05
CA GLN A 99 -31.57 47.23 -1.08
C GLN A 99 -31.34 48.70 -0.71
N ASP A 100 -30.10 49.19 -0.72
CA ASP A 100 -29.81 50.61 -0.44
C ASP A 100 -30.24 51.51 -1.61
N TYR A 101 -30.09 51.05 -2.86
CA TYR A 101 -30.59 51.77 -4.05
C TYR A 101 -32.12 51.82 -4.13
N GLU A 102 -32.85 50.78 -3.72
CA GLU A 102 -34.34 50.81 -3.69
C GLU A 102 -34.89 51.72 -2.59
N ASN A 103 -34.23 51.81 -1.43
CA ASN A 103 -34.65 52.68 -0.34
C ASN A 103 -34.42 54.17 -0.64
N GLU A 104 -33.34 54.52 -1.35
CA GLU A 104 -33.11 55.90 -1.81
C GLU A 104 -34.16 56.34 -2.86
N LEU A 105 -34.55 55.46 -3.79
CA LEU A 105 -35.57 55.76 -4.82
C LEU A 105 -37.00 55.92 -4.26
N GLN A 106 -37.31 55.29 -3.12
CA GLN A 106 -38.59 55.46 -2.43
C GLN A 106 -38.64 56.69 -1.51
N SER A 107 -37.50 57.17 -1.02
CA SER A 107 -37.43 58.38 -0.19
C SER A 107 -37.62 59.68 -0.97
N ASP A 108 -37.38 59.67 -2.29
CA ASP A 108 -37.51 60.85 -3.16
C ASP A 108 -38.92 61.03 -3.77
N ASN A 109 -39.88 60.18 -3.42
CA ASN A 109 -41.26 60.22 -3.95
C ASN A 109 -42.35 60.61 -2.93
N TYR A 110 -41.99 61.23 -1.79
CA TYR A 110 -42.95 61.80 -0.82
C TYR A 110 -42.68 63.28 -0.52
#